data_AF-A0A6N3QYF3-F1
#
_entry.id   AF-A0A6N3QYF3-F1
#
_cell.length_a   1.000
_cell.length_b   1.000
_cell.length_c   1.000
_cell.angle_alpha   90.00
_cell.angle_beta   90.00
_cell.angle_gamma   90.00
#
_symmetry.space_group_name_H-M   'P 1'
#
loop_
_entity.id
_entity.type
_entity.pdbx_description
1 polymer ?
#
loop_
_entity_poly.entity_id
_entity_poly.type
_entity_poly.pdbx_seq_one_letter_code
_entity_poly.pdbx_strand_id
1 'polypeptide(L)'
;MFWRDITLSVWRKKTTGLKTKKRLLPLVLAAALCSSPVWAEEATFTANFKDTDLKSFIETVGANLNKTIIMGPGVQGKVSIRTMTPLNERQYYQLFLNLLEAQGYAVVPMENDVLKVVKSSAAKVEPLPLVGEGSDNYAGDEMVTKVVPVRNVSVRELAPILRQMIDSAGSGNVVNYDPSNVIMLTGRASVVERLTEVIQRVDHAGNRTEEVIPLDNASASEIARVLESLTKNSGENQPATLKSQIVADERTNSVIVSGDPATRDKMRRLIRRLDSEMERSGNSQVFYLKYSKAEDLVDVLKQVSGTLTAAKEEAEGTVGSGREVVSIAASKHSNALIVTAPQDIMQSLQSVIEQLDIRRAQVHVEALIVEVAEGSNINFGVQWASKDAGLMQFANGTQIPIGTLGAAISQAKPQKGSTVISENGATTINPDTNGDLSTLAQLLSGFSGTAVGVVKGDWMALVQAVKNDSSSNVLSTPSITTLDNQEAFFMVG
;
A
#
# COMPACT_ATOMS: atom_id res chain seq x y z
N MET A 1 66.57 42.73 -14.36
CA MET A 1 65.60 43.82 -14.15
C MET A 1 64.95 43.57 -12.80
N PHE A 2 65.35 44.30 -11.76
CA PHE A 2 64.62 45.46 -11.18
C PHE A 2 63.27 45.01 -10.59
N TRP A 3 63.10 44.84 -9.27
CA TRP A 3 63.12 45.77 -8.12
C TRP A 3 61.67 46.00 -7.60
N ARG A 4 61.53 46.03 -6.26
CA ARG A 4 60.52 46.79 -5.45
C ARG A 4 59.07 46.29 -5.41
N ASP A 5 58.23 46.52 -4.38
CA ASP A 5 58.26 47.20 -3.05
C ASP A 5 57.11 46.53 -2.25
N ILE A 6 57.22 46.15 -0.97
CA ILE A 6 57.10 46.94 0.27
C ILE A 6 55.80 47.78 0.39
N THR A 7 54.90 47.36 1.30
CA THR A 7 54.11 48.23 2.21
C THR A 7 53.82 47.43 3.50
N LEU A 8 54.54 47.64 4.61
CA LEU A 8 54.33 48.64 5.67
C LEU A 8 52.92 48.60 6.32
N SER A 9 52.84 48.03 7.52
CA SER A 9 51.96 48.55 8.57
C SER A 9 52.78 48.82 9.84
N VAL A 10 52.70 50.08 10.25
CA VAL A 10 53.44 50.78 11.31
C VAL A 10 52.63 50.63 12.60
N TRP A 11 53.17 50.02 13.66
CA TRP A 11 53.85 50.65 14.80
C TRP A 11 53.04 51.66 15.64
N ARG A 12 52.82 51.35 16.93
CA ARG A 12 52.76 52.36 18.00
C ARG A 12 53.32 51.84 19.33
N LYS A 13 54.62 52.06 19.47
CA LYS A 13 55.37 52.57 20.64
C LYS A 13 54.59 52.75 21.95
N LYS A 14 55.08 52.14 23.03
CA LYS A 14 55.39 52.87 24.27
C LYS A 14 56.70 52.37 24.86
N THR A 15 57.65 53.31 24.91
CA THR A 15 59.00 53.20 25.43
C THR A 15 59.04 53.69 26.88
N THR A 16 59.63 52.89 27.75
CA THR A 16 60.41 53.29 28.95
C THR A 16 61.31 52.09 29.22
N GLY A 17 62.62 52.07 28.97
CA GLY A 17 63.60 53.09 29.28
C GLY A 17 64.24 52.74 30.62
N LEU A 18 65.15 51.75 30.66
CA LEU A 18 66.21 51.74 31.67
C LEU A 18 67.48 51.08 31.10
N LYS A 19 68.54 51.86 31.15
CA LYS A 19 69.90 51.53 30.73
C LYS A 19 70.49 50.46 31.66
N THR A 20 71.46 49.72 31.11
CA THR A 20 72.78 49.40 31.69
C THR A 20 73.15 47.91 31.75
N LYS A 21 74.43 47.71 31.39
CA LYS A 21 75.36 46.61 31.71
C LYS A 21 75.33 45.34 30.84
N LYS A 22 76.14 45.43 29.78
CA LYS A 22 77.04 44.37 29.31
C LYS A 22 77.64 43.62 30.50
N ARG A 23 77.20 42.39 30.78
CA ARG A 23 77.91 41.31 31.52
C ARG A 23 76.99 40.09 31.73
N LEU A 24 76.49 39.49 30.65
CA LEU A 24 75.72 38.23 30.72
C LEU A 24 76.03 37.30 29.54
N LEU A 25 77.28 37.30 29.06
CA LEU A 25 77.71 36.40 27.98
C LEU A 25 78.53 35.15 28.40
N PRO A 26 79.08 34.99 29.63
CA PRO A 26 79.77 33.74 29.98
C PRO A 26 78.88 32.72 30.71
N LEU A 27 77.68 33.09 31.17
CA LEU A 27 76.84 32.18 31.99
C LEU A 27 75.98 31.22 31.14
N VAL A 28 75.70 31.57 29.87
CA VAL A 28 74.93 30.72 28.95
C VAL A 28 75.81 29.66 28.28
N LEU A 29 77.12 29.90 28.17
CA LEU A 29 78.07 28.93 27.62
C LEU A 29 78.49 27.86 28.64
N ALA A 30 78.45 28.16 29.95
CA ALA A 30 78.72 27.20 31.00
C ALA A 30 77.53 26.26 31.27
N ALA A 31 76.29 26.72 31.07
CA ALA A 31 75.10 25.88 31.20
C ALA A 31 74.91 24.90 30.01
N ALA A 32 75.53 25.18 28.86
CA ALA A 32 75.50 24.31 27.68
C ALA A 32 76.58 23.20 27.68
N LEU A 33 77.54 23.25 28.61
CA LEU A 33 78.61 22.25 28.76
C LEU A 33 78.35 21.22 29.88
N CYS A 34 77.24 21.36 30.63
CA CYS A 34 76.84 20.43 31.70
C CYS A 34 75.64 19.54 31.34
N SER A 35 75.14 19.58 30.11
CA SER A 35 74.13 18.65 29.61
C SER A 35 74.77 17.54 28.77
N SER A 36 75.66 16.76 29.39
CA SER A 36 75.98 15.43 28.88
C SER A 36 74.84 14.52 29.30
N PRO A 37 74.14 13.81 28.40
CA PRO A 37 73.33 12.69 28.84
C PRO A 37 74.30 11.68 29.45
N VAL A 38 74.17 11.43 30.76
CA VAL A 38 74.73 10.23 31.38
C VAL A 38 74.04 9.07 30.69
N TRP A 39 74.71 8.46 29.72
CA TRP A 39 74.34 7.13 29.28
C TRP A 39 74.63 6.22 30.46
N ALA A 40 73.57 5.72 31.08
CA ALA A 40 73.71 4.54 31.92
C ALA A 40 74.35 3.46 31.04
N GLU A 41 75.51 2.96 31.43
CA GLU A 41 76.07 1.73 30.89
C GLU A 41 75.07 0.61 31.20
N GLU A 42 74.15 0.35 30.27
CA GLU A 42 73.32 -0.85 30.34
C GLU A 42 74.26 -2.05 30.29
N ALA A 43 74.21 -2.89 31.32
CA ALA A 43 75.01 -4.10 31.40
C ALA A 43 74.81 -4.93 30.13
N THR A 44 75.86 -5.04 29.32
CA THR A 44 75.84 -5.82 28.09
C THR A 44 76.19 -7.28 28.39
N PHE A 45 75.25 -8.18 28.14
CA PHE A 45 75.41 -9.61 28.38
C PHE A 45 75.77 -10.35 27.08
N THR A 46 76.69 -11.30 27.17
CA THR A 46 77.01 -12.23 26.07
C THR A 46 76.70 -13.66 26.51
N ALA A 47 75.87 -14.38 25.75
CA ALA A 47 75.55 -15.78 26.00
C ALA A 47 76.36 -16.68 25.06
N ASN A 48 77.25 -17.51 25.61
CA ASN A 48 77.96 -18.53 24.85
C ASN A 48 77.96 -19.84 25.66
N PHE A 49 76.99 -20.70 25.36
CA PHE A 49 76.84 -22.01 26.00
C PHE A 49 76.96 -23.07 24.92
N LYS A 50 77.81 -24.06 25.14
CA LYS A 50 77.98 -25.20 24.22
C LYS A 50 77.61 -26.47 24.97
N ASP A 51 76.54 -27.12 24.54
CA ASP A 51 76.04 -28.40 25.07
C ASP A 51 75.93 -28.43 26.61
N THR A 52 75.52 -27.30 27.20
CA THR A 52 75.42 -27.14 28.65
C THR A 52 74.12 -27.76 29.17
N ASP A 53 74.18 -28.40 30.34
CA ASP A 53 72.98 -28.93 30.98
C ASP A 53 72.02 -27.80 31.35
N LEU A 54 70.72 -28.02 31.11
CA LEU A 54 69.68 -27.01 31.28
C LEU A 54 69.62 -26.45 32.71
N LYS A 55 69.90 -27.27 33.72
CA LYS A 55 69.91 -26.83 35.13
C LYS A 55 71.02 -25.82 35.40
N SER A 56 72.25 -26.13 34.98
CA SER A 56 73.40 -25.25 35.13
C SER A 56 73.22 -23.96 34.33
N PHE A 57 72.57 -24.03 33.17
CA PHE A 57 72.20 -22.85 32.38
C PHE A 57 71.20 -21.96 33.14
N ILE A 58 70.13 -22.52 33.69
CA ILE A 58 69.12 -21.78 34.47
C ILE A 58 69.76 -21.10 35.69
N GLU A 59 70.62 -21.82 36.43
CA GLU A 59 71.34 -21.28 37.59
C GLU A 59 72.25 -20.11 37.21
N THR A 60 72.99 -20.23 36.11
CA THR A 60 73.88 -19.16 35.61
C THR A 60 73.09 -17.94 35.15
N VAL A 61 71.97 -18.15 34.45
CA VAL A 61 71.10 -17.06 34.00
C VAL A 61 70.41 -16.37 35.18
N GLY A 62 69.94 -17.13 36.18
CA GLY A 62 69.37 -16.58 37.40
C GLY A 62 70.36 -15.72 38.19
N ALA A 63 71.61 -16.17 38.29
CA ALA A 63 72.68 -15.38 38.90
C ALA A 63 72.97 -14.08 38.15
N ASN A 64 73.00 -14.12 36.81
CA ASN A 64 73.24 -12.93 35.99
C ASN A 64 72.08 -11.93 36.00
N LEU A 65 70.84 -12.41 36.12
CA LEU A 65 69.64 -11.58 36.17
C LEU A 65 69.28 -11.11 37.59
N ASN A 66 70.04 -11.51 38.62
CA ASN A 66 69.70 -11.29 40.03
C ASN A 66 68.26 -11.73 40.39
N LYS A 67 67.76 -12.79 39.76
CA LYS A 67 66.42 -13.34 40.01
C LYS A 67 66.51 -14.74 40.60
N THR A 68 65.68 -15.00 41.60
CA THR A 68 65.58 -16.34 42.19
C THR A 68 64.76 -17.24 41.27
N ILE A 69 65.31 -18.38 40.84
CA ILE A 69 64.62 -19.30 39.94
C ILE A 69 64.31 -20.62 40.65
N ILE A 70 63.04 -21.02 40.65
CA ILE A 70 62.57 -22.31 41.18
C ILE A 70 62.36 -23.27 40.01
N MET A 71 63.06 -24.39 40.01
CA MET A 71 62.92 -25.42 38.98
C MET A 71 61.86 -26.47 39.37
N GLY A 72 60.87 -26.68 38.51
CA GLY A 72 59.87 -27.73 38.68
C GLY A 72 60.41 -29.15 38.47
N PRO A 73 59.64 -30.18 38.85
CA PRO A 73 60.04 -31.57 38.66
C PRO A 73 60.12 -31.91 37.16
N GLY A 74 61.24 -32.51 36.76
CA GLY A 74 61.43 -32.98 35.38
C GLY A 74 62.02 -31.97 34.40
N VAL A 75 62.69 -30.91 34.87
CA VAL A 75 63.52 -30.02 34.04
C VAL A 75 64.83 -30.74 33.66
N GLN A 76 64.90 -31.21 32.42
CA GLN A 76 66.05 -31.88 31.82
C GLN A 76 66.19 -31.47 30.35
N GLY A 77 67.43 -31.38 29.87
CA GLY A 77 67.74 -30.99 28.48
C GLY A 77 69.16 -30.48 28.37
N LYS A 78 69.63 -30.30 27.14
CA LYS A 78 70.90 -29.64 26.82
C LYS A 78 70.62 -28.45 25.92
N VAL A 79 71.35 -27.36 26.15
CA VAL A 79 71.21 -26.14 25.36
C VAL A 79 72.55 -25.71 24.77
N SER A 80 72.49 -25.20 23.55
CA SER A 80 73.64 -24.66 22.84
C SER A 80 73.23 -23.34 22.20
N ILE A 81 73.89 -22.25 22.58
CA ILE A 81 73.61 -20.92 22.08
C ILE A 81 74.89 -20.11 21.97
N ARG A 82 75.01 -19.34 20.89
CA ARG A 82 76.16 -18.47 20.63
C ARG A 82 75.69 -17.12 20.11
N THR A 83 75.81 -16.09 20.93
CA THR A 83 75.47 -14.72 20.53
C THR A 83 76.70 -13.99 19.98
N MET A 84 76.55 -13.33 18.82
CA MET A 84 77.63 -12.53 18.18
C MET A 84 77.65 -11.06 18.64
N THR A 85 76.53 -10.57 19.16
CA THR A 85 76.34 -9.20 19.62
C THR A 85 76.07 -9.16 21.12
N PRO A 86 76.51 -8.12 21.85
CA PRO A 86 76.08 -7.88 23.22
C PRO A 86 74.56 -7.67 23.28
N LEU A 87 73.89 -8.26 24.28
CA LEU A 87 72.46 -8.14 24.52
C LEU A 87 72.21 -7.29 25.77
N ASN A 88 71.16 -6.48 25.74
CA ASN A 88 70.67 -5.77 26.92
C ASN A 88 69.87 -6.72 27.83
N GLU A 89 69.67 -6.40 29.11
CA GLU A 89 69.01 -7.25 30.11
C GLU A 89 67.65 -7.80 29.63
N ARG A 90 66.81 -6.94 29.03
CA ARG A 90 65.52 -7.33 28.46
C ARG A 90 65.67 -8.34 27.32
N GLN A 91 66.63 -8.12 26.43
CA GLN A 91 66.88 -9.02 25.30
C GLN A 91 67.48 -10.35 25.76
N TYR A 92 68.32 -10.32 26.80
CA TYR A 92 68.88 -11.50 27.43
C TYR A 92 67.80 -12.33 28.14
N TYR A 93 66.88 -11.66 28.84
CA TYR A 93 65.72 -12.33 29.45
C TYR A 93 64.79 -12.95 28.40
N GLN A 94 64.49 -12.23 27.32
CA GLN A 94 63.71 -12.79 26.19
C GLN A 94 64.42 -14.00 25.59
N LEU A 95 65.74 -13.93 25.35
CA LEU A 95 66.51 -15.06 24.84
C LEU A 95 66.41 -16.29 25.75
N PHE A 96 66.44 -16.08 27.07
CA PHE A 96 66.25 -17.14 28.07
C PHE A 96 64.86 -17.78 27.96
N LEU A 97 63.80 -16.98 27.82
CA LEU A 97 62.44 -17.48 27.62
C LEU A 97 62.32 -18.28 26.32
N ASN A 98 62.83 -17.76 25.20
CA ASN A 98 62.77 -18.42 23.90
C ASN A 98 63.50 -19.78 23.89
N LEU A 99 64.63 -19.87 24.61
CA LEU A 99 65.40 -21.12 24.70
C LEU A 99 64.67 -22.17 25.56
N LEU A 100 64.02 -21.73 26.63
CA LEU A 100 63.16 -22.61 27.43
C LEU A 100 61.95 -23.09 26.64
N GLU A 101 61.33 -22.21 25.84
CA GLU A 101 60.24 -22.56 24.93
C GLU A 101 60.67 -23.64 23.93
N ALA A 102 61.83 -23.49 23.30
CA ALA A 102 62.36 -24.46 22.33
C ALA A 102 62.52 -25.87 22.93
N GLN A 103 62.70 -25.97 24.25
CA GLN A 103 62.80 -27.23 24.99
C GLN A 103 61.46 -27.66 25.63
N GLY A 104 60.38 -26.93 25.40
CA GLY A 104 59.03 -27.23 25.90
C GLY A 104 58.75 -26.78 27.33
N TYR A 105 59.61 -25.94 27.92
CA TYR A 105 59.42 -25.35 29.24
C TYR A 105 58.89 -23.91 29.15
N ALA A 106 58.18 -23.49 30.17
CA ALA A 106 57.67 -22.14 30.31
C ALA A 106 58.04 -21.58 31.68
N VAL A 107 58.24 -20.27 31.74
CA VAL A 107 58.53 -19.55 32.97
C VAL A 107 57.26 -18.87 33.44
N VAL A 108 56.91 -19.11 34.70
CA VAL A 108 55.81 -18.43 35.37
C VAL A 108 56.41 -17.42 36.35
N PRO A 109 56.18 -16.12 36.15
CA PRO A 109 56.58 -15.11 37.11
C PRO A 109 55.69 -15.21 38.36
N MET A 110 56.30 -15.22 39.55
CA MET A 110 55.61 -15.12 40.83
C MET A 110 55.87 -13.75 41.46
N GLU A 111 55.13 -13.42 42.52
CA GLU A 111 55.38 -12.22 43.32
C GLU A 111 56.82 -12.22 43.88
N ASN A 112 57.44 -11.04 44.00
CA ASN A 112 58.80 -10.81 44.52
C ASN A 112 59.96 -11.26 43.61
N ASP A 113 59.87 -11.05 42.29
CA ASP A 113 60.94 -11.34 41.31
C ASP A 113 61.43 -12.80 41.28
N VAL A 114 60.57 -13.73 41.73
CA VAL A 114 60.82 -15.17 41.66
C VAL A 114 60.27 -15.72 40.35
N LEU A 115 61.06 -16.53 39.65
CA LEU A 115 60.68 -17.18 38.41
C LEU A 115 60.54 -18.68 38.62
N LYS A 116 59.39 -19.27 38.27
CA LYS A 116 59.18 -20.72 38.36
C LYS A 116 59.26 -21.34 36.96
N VAL A 117 60.19 -22.27 36.75
CA VAL A 117 60.33 -22.99 35.48
C VAL A 117 59.54 -24.30 35.55
N VAL A 118 58.51 -24.43 34.71
CA VAL A 118 57.65 -25.62 34.63
C VAL A 118 57.52 -26.09 33.18
N LYS A 119 56.98 -27.29 32.97
CA LYS A 119 56.60 -27.73 31.62
C LYS A 119 55.48 -26.82 31.08
N SER A 120 55.49 -26.54 29.77
CA SER A 120 54.49 -25.65 29.14
C SER A 120 53.04 -26.11 29.33
N SER A 121 52.80 -27.42 29.50
CA SER A 121 51.48 -27.97 29.82
C SER A 121 51.02 -27.65 31.24
N ALA A 122 51.95 -27.62 32.20
CA ALA A 122 51.68 -27.30 33.60
C ALA A 122 51.53 -25.78 33.83
N ALA A 123 52.21 -24.95 33.02
CA ALA A 123 52.11 -23.50 33.09
C ALA A 123 50.68 -22.94 32.86
N LYS A 124 49.78 -23.73 32.26
CA LYS A 124 48.40 -23.32 31.96
C LYS A 124 47.50 -23.19 33.20
N VAL A 125 47.86 -23.84 34.30
CA VAL A 125 47.03 -23.95 35.53
C VAL A 125 47.60 -23.12 36.68
N GLU A 126 48.83 -22.64 36.53
CA GLU A 126 49.48 -21.78 37.51
C GLU A 126 48.85 -20.37 37.48
N PRO A 127 48.90 -19.61 38.59
CA PRO A 127 48.43 -18.24 38.63
C PRO A 127 49.34 -17.35 37.76
N LEU A 128 48.86 -17.00 36.57
CA LEU A 128 49.56 -16.11 35.64
C LEU A 128 49.11 -14.66 35.85
N PRO A 129 49.97 -13.66 35.59
CA PRO A 129 49.59 -12.26 35.65
C PRO A 129 48.48 -11.96 34.63
N LEU A 130 47.48 -11.20 35.08
CA LEU A 130 46.40 -10.70 34.24
C LEU A 130 46.88 -9.43 33.52
N VAL A 131 46.88 -9.45 32.19
CA VAL A 131 47.21 -8.29 31.36
C VAL A 131 45.94 -7.49 31.11
N GLY A 132 45.90 -6.27 31.63
CA GLY A 132 44.81 -5.32 31.39
C GLY A 132 44.98 -4.56 30.07
N GLU A 133 43.92 -3.89 29.59
CA GLU A 133 44.03 -2.94 28.49
C GLU A 133 44.97 -1.78 28.90
N GLY A 134 46.13 -1.66 28.25
CA GLY A 134 47.10 -0.57 28.45
C GLY A 134 48.34 -0.91 29.29
N SER A 135 48.52 -2.16 29.74
CA SER A 135 49.76 -2.60 30.38
C SER A 135 50.72 -3.22 29.35
N ASP A 136 51.57 -2.40 28.72
CA ASP A 136 52.56 -2.80 27.69
C ASP A 136 53.82 -3.48 28.26
N ASN A 137 53.83 -3.85 29.54
CA ASN A 137 55.04 -4.37 30.20
C ASN A 137 55.36 -5.84 29.89
N TYR A 138 54.45 -6.56 29.23
CA TYR A 138 54.59 -7.99 28.95
C TYR A 138 54.84 -8.20 27.45
N ALA A 139 56.03 -8.70 27.11
CA ALA A 139 56.46 -8.89 25.73
C ALA A 139 57.03 -10.28 25.48
N GLY A 140 56.93 -10.76 24.24
CA GLY A 140 57.55 -12.01 23.79
C GLY A 140 56.93 -13.27 24.39
N ASP A 141 57.76 -14.12 25.00
CA ASP A 141 57.43 -15.50 25.36
C ASP A 141 57.05 -15.70 26.83
N GLU A 142 56.71 -14.61 27.52
CA GLU A 142 56.17 -14.63 28.88
C GLU A 142 54.73 -15.17 28.91
N MET A 143 54.43 -15.98 29.93
CA MET A 143 53.11 -16.55 30.13
C MET A 143 52.18 -15.54 30.79
N VAL A 144 51.10 -15.19 30.09
CA VAL A 144 50.12 -14.21 30.53
C VAL A 144 48.70 -14.72 30.32
N THR A 145 47.76 -14.13 31.04
CA THR A 145 46.33 -14.30 30.79
C THR A 145 45.72 -12.95 30.44
N LYS A 146 44.98 -12.88 29.34
CA LYS A 146 44.26 -11.69 28.87
C LYS A 146 42.79 -12.02 28.69
N VAL A 147 41.90 -11.16 29.18
CA VAL A 147 40.45 -11.28 28.96
C VAL A 147 40.07 -10.26 27.88
N VAL A 148 39.54 -10.75 26.76
CA VAL A 148 39.16 -9.94 25.61
C VAL A 148 37.63 -9.94 25.49
N PRO A 149 36.95 -8.79 25.64
CA PRO A 149 35.53 -8.69 25.34
C PRO A 149 35.29 -8.69 23.83
N VAL A 150 34.32 -9.47 23.36
CA VAL A 150 33.88 -9.51 21.95
C VAL A 150 32.51 -8.83 21.86
N ARG A 151 32.31 -7.89 20.92
CA ARG A 151 31.10 -7.06 20.91
C ARG A 151 30.06 -7.52 19.89
N ASN A 152 30.49 -7.84 18.68
CA ASN A 152 29.60 -8.06 17.53
C ASN A 152 29.43 -9.55 17.21
N VAL A 153 30.49 -10.36 17.40
CA VAL A 153 30.49 -11.80 17.09
C VAL A 153 30.32 -12.64 18.35
N SER A 154 29.65 -13.79 18.24
CA SER A 154 29.54 -14.73 19.37
C SER A 154 30.88 -15.42 19.63
N VAL A 155 31.30 -15.48 20.90
CA VAL A 155 32.52 -16.18 21.31
C VAL A 155 32.55 -17.67 20.95
N ARG A 156 31.38 -18.30 20.74
CA ARG A 156 31.28 -19.70 20.31
C ARG A 156 31.76 -19.92 18.87
N GLU A 157 31.54 -18.93 18.00
CA GLU A 157 31.95 -18.99 16.60
C GLU A 157 33.46 -18.84 16.45
N LEU A 158 34.09 -18.06 17.35
CA LEU A 158 35.53 -17.84 17.38
C LEU A 158 36.30 -18.96 18.09
N ALA A 159 35.68 -19.69 19.02
CA ALA A 159 36.37 -20.69 19.83
C ALA A 159 37.09 -21.81 19.02
N PRO A 160 36.54 -22.39 17.93
CA PRO A 160 37.24 -23.41 17.14
C PRO A 160 38.48 -22.87 16.43
N ILE A 161 38.37 -21.70 15.80
CA ILE A 161 39.49 -21.08 15.06
C ILE A 161 40.61 -20.66 16.01
N LEU A 162 40.27 -20.09 17.18
CA LEU A 162 41.25 -19.65 18.16
C LEU A 162 41.96 -20.84 18.83
N ARG A 163 41.24 -21.93 19.10
CA ARG A 163 41.84 -23.18 19.60
C ARG A 163 42.83 -23.76 18.59
N GLN A 164 42.47 -23.84 17.31
CA GLN A 164 43.38 -24.32 16.26
C GLN A 164 44.65 -23.46 16.13
N MET A 165 44.53 -22.14 16.27
CA MET A 165 45.68 -21.22 16.27
C MET A 165 46.58 -21.40 17.50
N ILE A 166 46.01 -21.66 18.67
CA ILE A 166 46.77 -21.91 19.90
C ILE A 166 47.44 -23.28 19.89
N ASP A 167 46.79 -24.30 19.34
CA ASP A 167 47.39 -25.62 19.18
C ASP A 167 48.62 -25.55 18.25
N SER A 168 48.54 -24.72 17.20
CA SER A 168 49.69 -24.42 16.31
C SER A 168 50.82 -23.68 17.04
N ALA A 169 50.51 -22.91 18.08
CA ALA A 169 51.48 -22.20 18.91
C ALA A 169 52.03 -23.06 20.08
N GLY A 170 51.58 -24.31 20.23
CA GLY A 170 52.17 -25.31 21.13
C GLY A 170 51.83 -25.18 22.63
N SER A 171 51.52 -23.98 23.14
CA SER A 171 51.13 -23.79 24.55
C SER A 171 50.19 -22.60 24.76
N GLY A 172 49.08 -22.89 25.46
CA GLY A 172 48.03 -21.93 25.79
C GLY A 172 46.69 -22.63 26.03
N ASN A 173 45.69 -21.86 26.45
CA ASN A 173 44.31 -22.29 26.58
C ASN A 173 43.36 -21.15 26.17
N VAL A 174 42.24 -21.50 25.53
CA VAL A 174 41.13 -20.58 25.24
C VAL A 174 39.94 -21.02 26.06
N VAL A 175 39.41 -20.11 26.87
CA VAL A 175 38.16 -20.33 27.59
C VAL A 175 37.19 -19.24 27.17
N ASN A 176 36.07 -19.63 26.59
CA ASN A 176 34.99 -18.71 26.25
C ASN A 176 33.94 -18.71 27.36
N TYR A 177 33.48 -17.53 27.75
CA TYR A 177 32.33 -17.37 28.63
C TYR A 177 31.21 -16.66 27.87
N ASP A 178 30.20 -17.44 27.53
CA ASP A 178 29.14 -17.04 26.60
C ASP A 178 28.19 -15.95 27.15
N PRO A 179 27.72 -15.99 28.42
CA PRO A 179 26.75 -15.00 28.90
C PRO A 179 27.25 -13.56 28.91
N SER A 180 28.56 -13.33 29.12
CA SER A 180 29.15 -11.99 29.03
C SER A 180 29.95 -11.76 27.75
N ASN A 181 29.89 -12.69 26.79
CA ASN A 181 30.59 -12.65 25.51
C ASN A 181 32.08 -12.25 25.62
N VAL A 182 32.80 -12.86 26.57
CA VAL A 182 34.24 -12.64 26.77
C VAL A 182 35.04 -13.90 26.43
N ILE A 183 36.23 -13.70 25.88
CA ILE A 183 37.21 -14.75 25.63
C ILE A 183 38.40 -14.53 26.55
N MET A 184 38.66 -15.51 27.40
CA MET A 184 39.86 -15.58 28.22
C MET A 184 40.93 -16.35 27.43
N LEU A 185 42.02 -15.65 27.12
CA LEU A 185 43.18 -16.17 26.42
C LEU A 185 44.32 -16.33 27.41
N THR A 186 44.80 -17.54 27.58
CA THR A 186 45.98 -17.83 28.38
C THR A 186 47.07 -18.38 27.49
N GLY A 187 48.26 -17.81 27.52
CA GLY A 187 49.36 -18.25 26.67
C GLY A 187 50.53 -17.27 26.68
N ARG A 188 51.38 -17.37 25.67
CA ARG A 188 52.50 -16.43 25.50
C ARG A 188 52.00 -15.06 25.08
N ALA A 189 52.62 -14.00 25.60
CA ALA A 189 52.23 -12.62 25.31
C ALA A 189 52.19 -12.34 23.79
N SER A 190 53.17 -12.82 23.03
CA SER A 190 53.24 -12.66 21.57
C SER A 190 52.07 -13.33 20.83
N VAL A 191 51.60 -14.48 21.31
CA VAL A 191 50.47 -15.23 20.73
C VAL A 191 49.16 -14.56 21.10
N VAL A 192 48.99 -14.22 22.39
CA VAL A 192 47.80 -13.54 22.91
C VAL A 192 47.56 -12.22 22.19
N GLU A 193 48.61 -11.45 21.89
CA GLU A 193 48.48 -10.21 21.13
C GLU A 193 47.99 -10.44 19.71
N ARG A 194 48.59 -11.38 18.97
CA ARG A 194 48.13 -11.75 17.62
C ARG A 194 46.67 -12.23 17.60
N LEU A 195 46.27 -13.01 18.60
CA LEU A 195 44.88 -13.47 18.72
C LEU A 195 43.93 -12.31 19.03
N THR A 196 44.37 -11.36 19.85
CA THR A 196 43.59 -10.15 20.16
C THR A 196 43.39 -9.31 18.89
N GLU A 197 44.44 -9.10 18.09
CA GLU A 197 44.34 -8.42 16.79
C GLU A 197 43.39 -9.15 15.82
N VAL A 198 43.47 -10.48 15.76
CA VAL A 198 42.57 -11.29 14.92
C VAL A 198 41.12 -11.15 15.39
N ILE A 199 40.87 -11.23 16.69
CA ILE A 199 39.54 -11.04 17.27
C ILE A 199 39.02 -9.65 16.91
N GLN A 200 39.80 -8.58 17.13
CA GLN A 200 39.38 -7.21 16.82
C GLN A 200 39.07 -7.02 15.33
N ARG A 201 39.88 -7.61 14.44
CA ARG A 201 39.66 -7.52 12.99
C ARG A 201 38.41 -8.27 12.55
N VAL A 202 38.15 -9.45 13.12
CA VAL A 202 36.95 -10.24 12.84
C VAL A 202 35.71 -9.60 13.46
N ASP A 203 35.81 -9.05 14.66
CA ASP A 203 34.73 -8.34 15.35
C ASP A 203 34.33 -7.07 14.58
N HIS A 204 35.29 -6.36 13.99
CA HIS A 204 35.01 -5.22 13.10
C HIS A 204 34.28 -5.65 11.82
N ALA A 205 34.64 -6.81 11.24
CA ALA A 205 33.96 -7.35 10.06
C ALA A 205 32.52 -7.79 10.37
N GLY A 206 32.24 -8.21 11.60
CA GLY A 206 30.90 -8.54 12.09
C GLY A 206 30.04 -7.33 12.48
N ASN A 207 30.51 -6.10 12.26
CA ASN A 207 29.78 -4.90 12.66
C ASN A 207 28.44 -4.78 11.93
N ARG A 208 27.36 -4.92 12.70
CA ARG A 208 25.99 -4.76 12.24
C ARG A 208 25.50 -3.37 12.64
N THR A 209 25.15 -2.56 11.66
CA THR A 209 24.59 -1.22 11.89
C THR A 209 23.20 -1.13 11.28
N GLU A 210 22.34 -0.35 11.91
CA GLU A 210 20.98 -0.06 11.45
C GLU A 210 20.98 1.28 10.71
N GLU A 211 20.23 1.35 9.62
CA GLU A 211 20.03 2.56 8.84
C GLU A 211 18.55 2.73 8.52
N VAL A 212 18.04 3.94 8.74
CA VAL A 212 16.66 4.31 8.42
C VAL A 212 16.63 4.98 7.06
N ILE A 213 15.90 4.40 6.11
CA ILE A 213 15.76 4.93 4.75
C ILE A 213 14.32 5.43 4.59
N PRO A 214 14.09 6.74 4.43
CA PRO A 214 12.76 7.27 4.16
C PRO A 214 12.31 6.93 2.74
N LEU A 215 11.00 6.81 2.55
CA LEU A 215 10.34 6.57 1.26
C LEU A 215 9.37 7.69 0.95
N ASP A 216 9.43 8.21 -0.28
CA ASP A 216 8.61 9.35 -0.72
C ASP A 216 7.32 8.92 -1.42
N ASN A 217 7.36 7.85 -2.22
CA ASN A 217 6.26 7.44 -3.11
C ASN A 217 5.65 6.10 -2.70
N ALA A 218 6.50 5.11 -2.43
CA ALA A 218 6.07 3.74 -2.16
C ALA A 218 5.74 3.52 -0.67
N SER A 219 4.87 2.54 -0.40
CA SER A 219 4.53 2.14 0.96
C SER A 219 5.66 1.33 1.60
N ALA A 220 6.09 1.73 2.81
CA ALA A 220 7.12 1.03 3.57
C ALA A 220 6.77 -0.45 3.85
N SER A 221 5.51 -0.75 4.14
CA SER A 221 5.07 -2.12 4.44
C SER A 221 5.10 -3.03 3.22
N GLU A 222 4.84 -2.50 2.02
CA GLU A 222 4.94 -3.24 0.76
C GLU A 222 6.39 -3.49 0.38
N ILE A 223 7.25 -2.47 0.45
CA ILE A 223 8.68 -2.61 0.18
C ILE A 223 9.31 -3.62 1.13
N ALA A 224 9.01 -3.56 2.43
CA ALA A 224 9.54 -4.52 3.39
C ALA A 224 9.16 -5.96 3.04
N ARG A 225 7.91 -6.22 2.60
CA ARG A 225 7.48 -7.56 2.18
C ARG A 225 8.21 -8.04 0.92
N VAL A 226 8.39 -7.17 -0.07
CA VAL A 226 9.11 -7.49 -1.31
C VAL A 226 10.58 -7.77 -1.03
N LEU A 227 11.23 -6.95 -0.19
CA LEU A 227 12.63 -7.18 0.16
C LEU A 227 12.81 -8.44 1.02
N GLU A 228 11.87 -8.71 1.94
CA GLU A 228 11.89 -9.92 2.77
C GLU A 228 11.68 -11.19 1.93
N SER A 229 10.84 -11.16 0.89
CA SER A 229 10.67 -12.31 -0.01
C SER A 229 11.92 -12.58 -0.84
N LEU A 230 12.61 -11.53 -1.30
CA LEU A 230 13.87 -11.63 -2.03
C LEU A 230 15.02 -12.18 -1.14
N THR A 231 15.09 -11.78 0.13
CA THR A 231 16.13 -12.26 1.05
C THR A 231 15.88 -13.67 1.56
N LYS A 232 14.61 -14.10 1.73
CA LYS A 232 14.27 -15.47 2.10
C LYS A 232 14.71 -16.48 1.05
N ASN A 233 14.56 -16.14 -0.23
CA ASN A 233 14.93 -17.03 -1.34
C ASN A 233 16.44 -17.07 -1.61
N SER A 234 17.22 -16.12 -1.08
CA SER A 234 18.65 -15.99 -1.39
C SER A 234 19.59 -16.60 -0.34
N GLY A 235 19.08 -17.17 0.76
CA GLY A 235 19.88 -17.33 1.99
C GLY A 235 19.64 -18.59 2.85
N GLU A 236 19.37 -19.76 2.26
CA GLU A 236 19.26 -21.01 3.06
C GLU A 236 20.58 -21.44 3.73
N ASN A 237 21.75 -21.02 3.22
CA ASN A 237 23.06 -21.48 3.70
C ASN A 237 23.93 -20.44 4.44
N GLN A 238 23.39 -19.25 4.78
CA GLN A 238 24.15 -18.28 5.59
C GLN A 238 23.76 -18.33 7.07
N PRO A 239 24.73 -18.29 8.01
CA PRO A 239 24.45 -18.25 9.43
C PRO A 239 23.53 -17.07 9.78
N ALA A 240 22.65 -17.27 10.76
CA ALA A 240 21.59 -16.31 11.11
C ALA A 240 22.11 -14.89 11.43
N THR A 241 23.38 -14.78 11.85
CA THR A 241 24.10 -13.54 12.12
C THR A 241 24.31 -12.65 10.88
N LEU A 242 24.42 -13.25 9.68
CA LEU A 242 24.58 -12.51 8.40
C LEU A 242 23.25 -12.18 7.71
N LYS A 243 22.11 -12.64 8.24
CA LYS A 243 20.79 -12.33 7.66
C LYS A 243 20.45 -10.86 7.93
N SER A 244 20.33 -10.06 6.88
CA SER A 244 19.81 -8.70 6.97
C SER A 244 18.37 -8.75 7.46
N GLN A 245 18.04 -7.96 8.48
CA GLN A 245 16.65 -7.83 8.94
C GLN A 245 16.09 -6.53 8.42
N ILE A 246 14.85 -6.60 7.93
CA ILE A 246 14.15 -5.48 7.30
C ILE A 246 12.85 -5.29 8.06
N VAL A 247 12.64 -4.09 8.57
CA VAL A 247 11.41 -3.73 9.31
C VAL A 247 10.89 -2.43 8.75
N ALA A 248 9.58 -2.34 8.50
CA ALA A 248 8.93 -1.10 8.10
C ALA A 248 8.47 -0.31 9.34
N ASP A 249 8.74 1.00 9.35
CA ASP A 249 8.05 1.97 10.21
C ASP A 249 6.98 2.68 9.38
N GLU A 250 5.72 2.27 9.56
CA GLU A 250 4.58 2.86 8.85
C GLU A 250 4.32 4.31 9.26
N ARG A 251 4.69 4.71 10.48
CA ARG A 251 4.43 6.07 10.99
C ARG A 251 5.25 7.13 10.26
N THR A 252 6.49 6.78 9.88
CA THR A 252 7.41 7.69 9.18
C THR A 252 7.59 7.32 7.71
N ASN A 253 6.81 6.36 7.21
CA ASN A 253 6.96 5.74 5.90
C ASN A 253 8.45 5.44 5.58
N SER A 254 9.13 4.77 6.50
CA SER A 254 10.56 4.50 6.39
C SER A 254 10.84 3.02 6.56
N VAL A 255 11.88 2.53 5.90
CA VAL A 255 12.35 1.14 6.03
C VAL A 255 13.65 1.13 6.81
N ILE A 256 13.66 0.34 7.90
CA ILE A 256 14.81 0.11 8.74
C ILE A 256 15.53 -1.13 8.20
N VAL A 257 16.76 -0.94 7.77
CA VAL A 257 17.62 -2.03 7.26
C VAL A 257 18.77 -2.23 8.22
N SER A 258 18.95 -3.48 8.65
CA SER A 258 20.09 -3.87 9.48
C SER A 258 20.96 -4.89 8.74
N GLY A 259 22.27 -4.65 8.70
CA GLY A 259 23.21 -5.52 8.00
C GLY A 259 24.59 -4.89 7.83
N ASP A 260 25.47 -5.64 7.15
CA ASP A 260 26.80 -5.16 6.77
C ASP A 260 26.71 -3.99 5.77
N PRO A 261 27.73 -3.13 5.69
CA PRO A 261 27.71 -1.97 4.78
C PRO A 261 27.45 -2.33 3.31
N ALA A 262 27.98 -3.45 2.82
CA ALA A 262 27.81 -3.84 1.43
C ALA A 262 26.38 -4.30 1.12
N THR A 263 25.74 -5.02 2.05
CA THR A 263 24.32 -5.39 1.93
C THR A 263 23.41 -4.18 2.05
N ARG A 264 23.66 -3.25 2.98
CA ARG A 264 22.90 -2.00 3.08
C ARG A 264 22.98 -1.18 1.80
N ASP A 265 24.14 -1.09 1.17
CA ASP A 265 24.30 -0.40 -0.11
C ASP A 265 23.48 -1.03 -1.25
N LYS A 266 23.41 -2.37 -1.29
CA LYS A 266 22.56 -3.10 -2.25
C LYS A 266 21.08 -2.80 -2.00
N MET A 267 20.64 -2.89 -0.75
CA MET A 267 19.25 -2.59 -0.35
C MET A 267 18.90 -1.14 -0.65
N ARG A 268 19.78 -0.18 -0.35
CA ARG A 268 19.57 1.25 -0.65
C ARG A 268 19.35 1.50 -2.14
N ARG A 269 20.14 0.86 -3.02
CA ARG A 269 19.96 0.97 -4.47
C ARG A 269 18.65 0.36 -4.95
N LEU A 270 18.27 -0.78 -4.39
CA LEU A 270 17.01 -1.45 -4.74
C LEU A 270 15.80 -0.63 -4.28
N ILE A 271 15.82 -0.14 -3.03
CA ILE A 271 14.79 0.74 -2.48
C ILE A 271 14.59 1.97 -3.36
N ARG A 272 15.67 2.65 -3.78
CA ARG A 272 15.57 3.82 -4.69
C ARG A 272 14.93 3.50 -6.05
N ARG A 273 15.04 2.27 -6.54
CA ARG A 273 14.39 1.85 -7.80
C ARG A 273 12.92 1.53 -7.59
N LEU A 274 12.56 1.01 -6.41
CA LEU A 274 11.18 0.68 -6.06
C LEU A 274 10.39 1.94 -5.64
N ASP A 275 11.07 2.95 -5.10
CA ASP A 275 10.50 4.23 -4.68
C ASP A 275 10.51 5.29 -5.80
N SER A 276 10.52 4.87 -7.07
CA SER A 276 10.37 5.77 -8.20
C SER A 276 8.94 6.32 -8.27
N GLU A 277 8.78 7.57 -8.74
CA GLU A 277 7.46 8.11 -9.06
C GLU A 277 6.76 7.23 -10.10
N MET A 278 5.53 6.80 -9.82
CA MET A 278 4.74 6.06 -10.79
C MET A 278 4.20 7.05 -11.83
N GLU A 279 4.52 6.85 -13.11
CA GLU A 279 4.11 7.74 -14.21
C GLU A 279 2.58 7.80 -14.36
N ARG A 280 1.92 8.74 -13.66
CA ARG A 280 0.54 9.29 -13.82
C ARG A 280 -0.64 8.31 -14.01
N SER A 281 -0.37 7.03 -14.10
CA SER A 281 -1.27 5.95 -14.46
C SER A 281 -1.34 5.03 -13.26
N GLY A 282 -2.04 5.51 -12.23
CA GLY A 282 -2.40 4.63 -11.13
C GLY A 282 -3.34 3.53 -11.60
N ASN A 283 -3.53 2.52 -10.76
CA ASN A 283 -4.49 1.45 -11.01
C ASN A 283 -5.94 1.99 -11.11
N SER A 284 -6.20 3.24 -10.76
CA SER A 284 -7.48 3.92 -10.88
C SER A 284 -7.47 4.97 -12.00
N GLN A 285 -8.40 4.83 -12.95
CA GLN A 285 -8.62 5.80 -14.03
C GLN A 285 -10.07 6.27 -14.06
N VAL A 286 -10.28 7.52 -14.49
CA VAL A 286 -11.61 8.13 -14.62
C VAL A 286 -11.93 8.30 -16.10
N PHE A 287 -13.00 7.66 -16.56
CA PHE A 287 -13.51 7.73 -17.93
C PHE A 287 -14.74 8.61 -17.98
N TYR A 288 -14.67 9.72 -18.71
CA TYR A 288 -15.82 10.57 -19.00
C TYR A 288 -16.56 10.03 -20.23
N LEU A 289 -17.83 9.64 -20.05
CA LEU A 289 -18.65 9.08 -21.11
C LEU A 289 -19.31 10.19 -21.93
N LYS A 290 -19.37 10.01 -23.25
CA LYS A 290 -19.86 11.00 -24.22
C LYS A 290 -21.34 10.82 -24.54
N TYR A 291 -21.82 9.58 -24.66
CA TYR A 291 -23.16 9.26 -25.12
C TYR A 291 -23.89 8.34 -24.14
N SER A 292 -23.20 7.31 -23.65
CA SER A 292 -23.77 6.31 -22.75
C SER A 292 -23.85 6.82 -21.31
N LYS A 293 -24.82 6.31 -20.55
CA LYS A 293 -25.01 6.65 -19.15
C LYS A 293 -24.15 5.76 -18.27
N ALA A 294 -23.41 6.35 -17.34
CA ALA A 294 -22.46 5.60 -16.51
C ALA A 294 -23.13 4.51 -15.65
N GLU A 295 -24.36 4.72 -15.18
CA GLU A 295 -25.08 3.72 -14.37
C GLU A 295 -25.52 2.49 -15.17
N ASP A 296 -25.76 2.62 -16.49
CA ASP A 296 -26.15 1.48 -17.31
C ASP A 296 -24.93 0.60 -17.66
N LEU A 297 -23.75 1.24 -17.84
CA LEU A 297 -22.51 0.54 -18.16
C LEU A 297 -21.90 -0.18 -16.94
N VAL A 298 -22.18 0.26 -15.71
CA VAL A 298 -21.53 -0.30 -14.52
C VAL A 298 -21.83 -1.79 -14.34
N ASP A 299 -23.07 -2.21 -14.58
CA ASP A 299 -23.49 -3.59 -14.38
C ASP A 299 -22.98 -4.51 -15.49
N VAL A 300 -22.96 -4.00 -16.74
CA VAL A 300 -22.37 -4.71 -17.89
C VAL A 300 -20.87 -4.90 -17.68
N LEU A 301 -20.15 -3.84 -17.29
CA LEU A 301 -18.70 -3.91 -17.09
C LEU A 301 -18.32 -4.75 -15.86
N LYS A 302 -19.16 -4.80 -14.82
CA LYS A 302 -18.96 -5.73 -13.69
C LYS A 302 -18.99 -7.19 -14.15
N GLN A 303 -19.95 -7.56 -14.99
CA GLN A 303 -20.01 -8.92 -15.56
C GLN A 303 -18.78 -9.25 -16.42
N VAL A 304 -18.38 -8.32 -17.29
CA VAL A 304 -17.16 -8.48 -18.13
C VAL A 304 -15.90 -8.57 -17.26
N SER A 305 -15.78 -7.75 -16.22
CA SER A 305 -14.61 -7.78 -15.33
C SER A 305 -14.53 -9.08 -14.52
N GLY A 306 -15.69 -9.63 -14.13
CA GLY A 306 -15.76 -10.91 -13.43
C GLY A 306 -15.27 -12.08 -14.29
N THR A 307 -15.68 -12.13 -15.56
CA THR A 307 -15.21 -13.17 -16.49
C THR A 307 -13.74 -13.00 -16.85
N LEU A 308 -13.27 -11.76 -17.02
CA LEU A 308 -11.87 -11.47 -17.33
C LEU A 308 -10.93 -11.87 -16.17
N THR A 309 -11.38 -11.68 -14.93
CA THR A 309 -10.63 -12.11 -13.73
C THR A 309 -10.59 -13.64 -13.65
N ALA A 310 -11.72 -14.31 -13.85
CA ALA A 310 -11.80 -15.78 -13.84
C ALA A 310 -10.93 -16.44 -14.93
N ALA A 311 -10.94 -15.89 -16.15
CA ALA A 311 -10.10 -16.38 -17.25
C ALA A 311 -8.59 -16.26 -16.95
N LYS A 312 -8.19 -15.27 -16.15
CA LYS A 312 -6.80 -15.08 -15.75
C LYS A 312 -6.38 -16.01 -14.61
N GLU A 313 -7.28 -16.28 -13.66
CA GLU A 313 -7.05 -17.24 -12.59
C GLU A 313 -6.83 -18.68 -13.13
N GLU A 314 -7.49 -19.04 -14.23
CA GLU A 314 -7.28 -20.32 -14.93
C GLU A 314 -5.92 -20.39 -15.66
N ALA A 315 -5.36 -19.26 -16.10
CA ALA A 315 -4.11 -19.20 -16.86
C ALA A 315 -2.85 -19.20 -15.98
N GLU A 316 -2.90 -18.61 -14.77
CA GLU A 316 -1.71 -18.44 -13.90
C GLU A 316 -1.61 -19.43 -12.73
N GLY A 317 -2.58 -20.32 -12.53
CA GLY A 317 -2.48 -21.44 -11.57
C GLY A 317 -2.32 -21.05 -10.10
N THR A 318 -2.39 -19.76 -9.76
CA THR A 318 -2.37 -19.24 -8.40
C THR A 318 -3.79 -19.08 -7.88
N VAL A 319 -4.27 -20.09 -7.15
CA VAL A 319 -5.50 -19.99 -6.34
C VAL A 319 -5.18 -19.10 -5.13
N GLY A 320 -5.47 -17.80 -5.25
CA GLY A 320 -5.08 -16.78 -4.28
C GLY A 320 -6.19 -15.79 -3.96
N SER A 321 -7.15 -16.21 -3.14
CA SER A 321 -7.99 -15.42 -2.22
C SER A 321 -8.56 -14.06 -2.73
N GLY A 322 -9.76 -14.12 -3.32
CA GLY A 322 -10.94 -13.41 -2.79
C GLY A 322 -10.86 -11.90 -2.58
N ARG A 323 -10.09 -11.16 -3.38
CA ARG A 323 -10.17 -9.70 -3.42
C ARG A 323 -10.73 -9.34 -4.78
N GLU A 324 -11.84 -8.62 -4.84
CA GLU A 324 -12.30 -7.99 -6.08
C GLU A 324 -11.15 -7.12 -6.60
N VAL A 325 -10.35 -7.68 -7.52
CA VAL A 325 -9.17 -7.04 -8.11
C VAL A 325 -9.61 -5.85 -8.98
N VAL A 326 -10.87 -5.85 -9.39
CA VAL A 326 -11.46 -4.85 -10.27
C VAL A 326 -12.66 -4.22 -9.57
N SER A 327 -12.60 -2.91 -9.35
CA SER A 327 -13.71 -2.12 -8.81
C SER A 327 -14.16 -1.10 -9.85
N ILE A 328 -15.45 -1.07 -10.14
CA ILE A 328 -16.06 -0.16 -11.11
C ILE A 328 -17.17 0.61 -10.40
N ALA A 329 -17.02 1.93 -10.33
CA ALA A 329 -17.98 2.83 -9.73
C ALA A 329 -18.44 3.89 -10.75
N ALA A 330 -19.73 4.20 -10.76
CA ALA A 330 -20.30 5.24 -11.62
C ALA A 330 -20.59 6.51 -10.80
N SER A 331 -20.07 7.65 -11.26
CA SER A 331 -20.40 8.97 -10.73
C SER A 331 -21.56 9.56 -11.53
N LYS A 332 -22.76 9.56 -10.93
CA LYS A 332 -23.97 10.07 -11.57
C LYS A 332 -23.91 11.56 -11.91
N HIS A 333 -23.25 12.37 -11.07
CA HIS A 333 -23.18 13.82 -11.25
C HIS A 333 -22.29 14.23 -12.44
N SER A 334 -21.19 13.51 -12.66
CA SER A 334 -20.22 13.83 -13.73
C SER A 334 -20.37 12.96 -14.99
N ASN A 335 -21.34 12.04 -15.01
CA ASN A 335 -21.47 10.99 -16.02
C ASN A 335 -20.13 10.31 -16.35
N ALA A 336 -19.42 9.88 -15.30
CA ALA A 336 -18.10 9.28 -15.44
C ALA A 336 -18.02 7.93 -14.73
N LEU A 337 -17.21 7.03 -15.30
CA LEU A 337 -16.85 5.75 -14.70
C LEU A 337 -15.48 5.86 -14.04
N ILE A 338 -15.39 5.44 -12.79
CA ILE A 338 -14.14 5.29 -12.05
C ILE A 338 -13.83 3.79 -12.05
N VAL A 339 -12.79 3.41 -12.78
CA VAL A 339 -12.34 2.02 -12.89
C VAL A 339 -11.06 1.90 -12.09
N THR A 340 -11.00 0.93 -11.18
CA THR A 340 -9.78 0.55 -10.47
C THR A 340 -9.46 -0.89 -10.82
N ALA A 341 -8.39 -1.11 -11.57
CA ALA A 341 -7.99 -2.42 -12.05
C ALA A 341 -6.47 -2.48 -12.29
N PRO A 342 -5.86 -3.67 -12.31
CA PRO A 342 -4.53 -3.88 -12.86
C PRO A 342 -4.43 -3.39 -14.32
N GLN A 343 -3.21 -3.03 -14.74
CA GLN A 343 -2.96 -2.38 -16.03
C GLN A 343 -3.43 -3.19 -17.25
N ASP A 344 -3.34 -4.51 -17.20
CA ASP A 344 -3.79 -5.41 -18.27
C ASP A 344 -5.32 -5.43 -18.42
N ILE A 345 -6.05 -5.50 -17.31
CA ILE A 345 -7.51 -5.43 -17.31
C ILE A 345 -7.99 -4.03 -17.71
N MET A 346 -7.29 -2.97 -17.26
CA MET A 346 -7.60 -1.59 -17.60
C MET A 346 -7.62 -1.35 -19.11
N GLN A 347 -6.60 -1.84 -19.83
CA GLN A 347 -6.52 -1.71 -21.29
C GLN A 347 -7.68 -2.42 -22.01
N SER A 348 -8.07 -3.59 -21.51
CA SER A 348 -9.23 -4.31 -22.05
C SER A 348 -10.53 -3.54 -21.82
N LEU A 349 -10.80 -3.08 -20.59
CA LEU A 349 -11.99 -2.30 -20.26
C LEU A 349 -12.07 -0.99 -21.04
N GLN A 350 -10.94 -0.32 -21.27
CA GLN A 350 -10.89 0.89 -22.09
C GLN A 350 -11.41 0.64 -23.51
N SER A 351 -10.96 -0.44 -24.15
CA SER A 351 -11.42 -0.81 -25.50
C SER A 351 -12.91 -1.15 -25.56
N VAL A 352 -13.44 -1.81 -24.52
CA VAL A 352 -14.86 -2.14 -24.40
C VAL A 352 -15.70 -0.88 -24.18
N ILE A 353 -15.27 0.02 -23.30
CA ILE A 353 -15.95 1.31 -23.06
C ILE A 353 -16.03 2.13 -24.35
N GLU A 354 -14.95 2.19 -25.12
CA GLU A 354 -14.93 2.92 -26.40
C GLU A 354 -15.93 2.35 -27.42
N GLN A 355 -16.11 1.03 -27.45
CA GLN A 355 -17.07 0.37 -28.33
C GLN A 355 -18.52 0.51 -27.86
N LEU A 356 -18.76 0.64 -26.55
CA LEU A 356 -20.10 0.82 -25.97
C LEU A 356 -20.55 2.29 -25.96
N ASP A 357 -19.62 3.25 -25.94
CA ASP A 357 -19.92 4.68 -25.92
C ASP A 357 -20.06 5.25 -27.34
N ILE A 358 -21.05 4.75 -28.09
CA ILE A 358 -21.37 5.20 -29.46
C ILE A 358 -22.63 6.06 -29.50
N ARG A 359 -22.72 6.92 -30.52
CA ARG A 359 -23.91 7.73 -30.76
C ARG A 359 -25.08 6.86 -31.25
N ARG A 360 -26.18 6.85 -30.51
CA ARG A 360 -27.42 6.13 -30.88
C ARG A 360 -28.20 6.89 -31.97
N ALA A 361 -28.82 6.12 -32.87
CA ALA A 361 -29.75 6.67 -33.86
C ALA A 361 -31.12 6.97 -33.22
N GLN A 362 -31.87 7.88 -33.84
CA GLN A 362 -33.25 8.17 -33.48
C GLN A 362 -34.19 7.66 -34.58
N VAL A 363 -35.38 7.21 -34.18
CA VAL A 363 -36.43 6.67 -35.06
C VAL A 363 -37.67 7.53 -34.93
N HIS A 364 -38.26 7.90 -36.07
CA HIS A 364 -39.53 8.60 -36.15
C HIS A 364 -40.61 7.61 -36.60
N VAL A 365 -41.68 7.48 -35.82
CA VAL A 365 -42.77 6.54 -36.07
C VAL A 365 -44.07 7.32 -36.24
N GLU A 366 -44.74 7.08 -37.36
CA GLU A 366 -46.04 7.66 -37.70
C GLU A 366 -47.08 6.53 -37.82
N ALA A 367 -48.28 6.77 -37.30
CA ALA A 367 -49.43 5.91 -37.54
C ALA A 367 -50.53 6.71 -38.24
N LEU A 368 -51.27 6.06 -39.13
CA LEU A 368 -52.42 6.65 -39.82
C LEU A 368 -53.66 5.86 -39.43
N ILE A 369 -54.62 6.53 -38.79
CA ILE A 369 -55.91 5.96 -38.41
C ILE A 369 -56.97 6.63 -39.29
N VAL A 370 -57.69 5.82 -40.05
CA VAL A 370 -58.72 6.28 -40.99
C VAL A 370 -60.04 5.57 -40.66
N GLU A 371 -61.10 6.35 -40.46
CA GLU A 371 -62.46 5.86 -40.25
C GLU A 371 -63.39 6.47 -41.30
N VAL A 372 -64.17 5.64 -41.98
CA VAL A 372 -65.23 6.05 -42.90
C VAL A 372 -66.48 5.28 -42.51
N ALA A 373 -67.52 6.00 -42.09
CA ALA A 373 -68.81 5.42 -41.70
C ALA A 373 -69.96 6.08 -42.46
N GLU A 374 -70.90 5.28 -42.93
CA GLU A 374 -72.09 5.74 -43.66
C GLU A 374 -73.31 4.95 -43.18
N GLY A 375 -74.40 5.65 -42.89
CA GLY A 375 -75.63 5.07 -42.37
C GLY A 375 -76.85 5.69 -43.02
N SER A 376 -77.71 4.86 -43.61
CA SER A 376 -78.96 5.28 -44.25
C SER A 376 -80.13 4.47 -43.73
N ASN A 377 -81.24 5.13 -43.41
CA ASN A 377 -82.49 4.50 -43.05
C ASN A 377 -83.68 5.14 -43.79
N ILE A 378 -84.71 4.33 -44.03
CA ILE A 378 -85.98 4.78 -44.61
C ILE A 378 -87.12 4.15 -43.84
N ASN A 379 -88.09 4.96 -43.43
CA ASN A 379 -89.31 4.50 -42.76
C ASN A 379 -90.52 5.10 -43.47
N PHE A 380 -91.45 4.25 -43.87
CA PHE A 380 -92.69 4.61 -44.54
C PHE A 380 -93.83 3.76 -43.96
N GLY A 381 -94.94 4.39 -43.61
CA GLY A 381 -96.09 3.66 -43.08
C GLY A 381 -97.38 4.45 -43.12
N VAL A 382 -98.49 3.72 -43.31
CA VAL A 382 -99.84 4.29 -43.38
C VAL A 382 -100.65 3.76 -42.21
N GLN A 383 -101.34 4.65 -41.50
CA GLN A 383 -102.18 4.32 -40.35
C GLN A 383 -103.59 4.88 -40.54
N TRP A 384 -104.59 4.18 -40.00
CA TRP A 384 -105.99 4.51 -40.18
C TRP A 384 -106.68 4.43 -38.82
N ALA A 385 -107.65 5.30 -38.54
CA ALA A 385 -108.50 5.14 -37.37
C ALA A 385 -109.92 5.63 -37.66
N SER A 386 -110.91 4.91 -37.14
CA SER A 386 -112.33 5.22 -37.27
C SER A 386 -113.06 4.87 -35.96
N LYS A 387 -114.06 5.68 -35.59
CA LYS A 387 -114.83 5.47 -34.35
C LYS A 387 -115.59 4.14 -34.33
N ASP A 388 -116.21 3.77 -35.46
CA ASP A 388 -117.10 2.61 -35.55
C ASP A 388 -116.42 1.37 -36.15
N ALA A 389 -115.33 1.56 -36.92
CA ALA A 389 -114.64 0.50 -37.66
C ALA A 389 -113.27 0.10 -37.07
N GLY A 390 -112.87 0.68 -35.95
CA GLY A 390 -111.60 0.39 -35.28
C GLY A 390 -110.40 1.17 -35.83
N LEU A 391 -109.20 0.77 -35.43
CA LEU A 391 -107.95 1.44 -35.79
C LEU A 391 -106.88 0.46 -36.29
N MET A 392 -106.06 0.93 -37.23
CA MET A 392 -104.86 0.29 -37.75
C MET A 392 -103.65 1.12 -37.33
N GLN A 393 -102.93 0.63 -36.34
CA GLN A 393 -101.76 1.29 -35.77
C GLN A 393 -100.52 0.44 -35.94
N PHE A 394 -99.43 1.07 -36.38
CA PHE A 394 -98.10 0.47 -36.42
C PHE A 394 -97.21 1.16 -35.38
N ALA A 395 -96.39 0.37 -34.70
CA ALA A 395 -95.43 0.84 -33.70
C ALA A 395 -93.98 0.69 -34.19
N ASN A 396 -93.77 0.76 -35.51
CA ASN A 396 -92.48 0.48 -36.14
C ASN A 396 -91.65 1.76 -36.30
N GLY A 397 -90.47 1.79 -35.67
CA GLY A 397 -89.51 2.89 -35.78
C GLY A 397 -90.03 4.20 -35.17
N THR A 398 -89.56 5.34 -35.71
CA THR A 398 -89.88 6.70 -35.22
C THR A 398 -91.26 7.23 -35.65
N GLN A 399 -92.16 6.36 -36.12
CA GLN A 399 -93.49 6.75 -36.59
C GLN A 399 -94.45 6.95 -35.42
N ILE A 400 -95.14 8.10 -35.37
CA ILE A 400 -96.10 8.41 -34.31
C ILE A 400 -97.33 7.50 -34.47
N PRO A 401 -97.75 6.77 -33.42
CA PRO A 401 -98.95 5.94 -33.48
C PRO A 401 -100.23 6.77 -33.51
N ILE A 402 -101.11 6.48 -34.47
CA ILE A 402 -102.33 7.24 -34.76
C ILE A 402 -103.32 7.26 -33.61
N GLY A 403 -103.37 6.22 -32.76
CA GLY A 403 -104.23 6.19 -31.58
C GLY A 403 -103.86 7.23 -30.54
N THR A 404 -102.56 7.37 -30.24
CA THR A 404 -102.06 8.39 -29.30
C THR A 404 -102.20 9.80 -29.87
N LEU A 405 -102.00 9.96 -31.18
CA LEU A 405 -102.20 11.22 -31.87
C LEU A 405 -103.68 11.64 -31.81
N GLY A 406 -104.61 10.72 -32.08
CA GLY A 406 -106.06 10.98 -31.98
C GLY A 406 -106.47 11.38 -30.56
N ALA A 407 -105.93 10.71 -29.54
CA ALA A 407 -106.16 11.07 -28.13
C ALA A 407 -105.62 12.48 -27.82
N ALA A 408 -104.38 12.79 -28.20
CA ALA A 408 -103.78 14.10 -27.97
C ALA A 408 -104.53 15.23 -28.70
N ILE A 409 -104.97 15.00 -29.95
CA ILE A 409 -105.80 15.96 -30.71
C ILE A 409 -107.14 16.20 -30.01
N SER A 410 -107.76 15.16 -29.44
CA SER A 410 -109.03 15.30 -28.72
C SER A 410 -108.90 16.05 -27.39
N GLN A 411 -107.81 15.83 -26.66
CA GLN A 411 -107.48 16.56 -25.43
C GLN A 411 -107.14 18.02 -25.70
N ALA A 412 -106.56 18.31 -26.87
CA ALA A 412 -106.26 19.67 -27.33
C ALA A 412 -107.49 20.47 -27.80
N LYS A 413 -108.70 19.88 -27.81
CA LYS A 413 -109.92 20.64 -28.16
C LYS A 413 -110.32 21.57 -27.00
N PRO A 414 -110.82 22.79 -27.30
CA PRO A 414 -111.32 23.68 -26.25
C PRO A 414 -112.53 23.05 -25.55
N GLN A 415 -112.55 23.13 -24.21
CA GLN A 415 -113.66 22.64 -23.41
C GLN A 415 -114.68 23.76 -23.25
N LYS A 416 -115.92 23.50 -23.68
CA LYS A 416 -117.01 24.48 -23.57
C LYS A 416 -117.39 24.65 -22.11
N GLY A 417 -117.32 25.89 -21.64
CA GLY A 417 -117.71 26.32 -20.32
C GLY A 417 -119.22 26.15 -20.10
N SER A 418 -119.60 26.05 -18.82
CA SER A 418 -121.00 25.90 -18.41
C SER A 418 -121.42 27.11 -17.59
N THR A 419 -122.65 27.56 -17.81
CA THR A 419 -123.28 28.60 -17.00
C THR A 419 -124.33 27.94 -16.12
N VAL A 420 -124.09 27.95 -14.81
CA VAL A 420 -125.05 27.39 -13.83
C VAL A 420 -125.69 28.56 -13.09
N ILE A 421 -127.03 28.60 -13.14
CA ILE A 421 -127.84 29.55 -12.38
C ILE A 421 -128.23 28.83 -11.08
N SER A 422 -127.78 29.35 -9.94
CA SER A 422 -128.16 28.81 -8.63
C SER A 422 -129.54 29.32 -8.20
N GLU A 423 -130.26 28.58 -7.34
CA GLU A 423 -131.65 28.90 -6.92
C GLU A 423 -131.83 30.31 -6.31
N ASN A 424 -130.74 30.98 -5.94
CA ASN A 424 -130.73 32.33 -5.37
C ASN A 424 -130.59 33.43 -6.46
N GLY A 425 -130.65 33.07 -7.74
CA GLY A 425 -130.54 33.99 -8.87
C GLY A 425 -129.12 34.44 -9.22
N ALA A 426 -128.08 33.93 -8.55
CA ALA A 426 -126.70 34.21 -8.88
C ALA A 426 -126.22 33.33 -10.04
N THR A 427 -125.68 33.97 -11.09
CA THR A 427 -125.18 33.32 -12.30
C THR A 427 -123.66 33.15 -12.20
N THR A 428 -123.17 31.90 -12.17
CA THR A 428 -121.72 31.62 -12.26
C THR A 428 -121.41 31.18 -13.69
N ILE A 429 -120.64 32.02 -14.40
CA ILE A 429 -120.13 31.70 -15.73
C ILE A 429 -118.76 31.02 -15.61
N ASN A 430 -118.67 29.76 -16.03
CA ASN A 430 -117.37 29.13 -16.28
C ASN A 430 -117.04 29.37 -17.77
N PRO A 431 -116.01 30.16 -18.11
CA PRO A 431 -115.67 30.46 -19.51
C PRO A 431 -115.07 29.23 -20.22
N ASP A 432 -115.12 29.27 -21.56
CA ASP A 432 -114.45 28.26 -22.39
C ASP A 432 -112.95 28.25 -22.09
N THR A 433 -112.40 27.08 -21.74
CA THR A 433 -110.96 26.90 -21.52
C THR A 433 -110.31 26.38 -22.81
N ASN A 434 -109.24 27.02 -23.25
CA ASN A 434 -108.50 26.57 -24.42
C ASN A 434 -107.88 25.19 -24.15
N GLY A 435 -107.77 24.34 -25.17
CA GLY A 435 -107.28 22.97 -25.00
C GLY A 435 -105.79 22.94 -24.62
N ASP A 436 -105.40 21.93 -23.84
CA ASP A 436 -104.00 21.72 -23.46
C ASP A 436 -103.25 21.02 -24.60
N LEU A 437 -102.19 21.69 -25.10
CA LEU A 437 -101.35 21.20 -26.19
C LEU A 437 -100.14 20.39 -25.68
N SER A 438 -99.92 20.26 -24.37
CA SER A 438 -98.75 19.61 -23.78
C SER A 438 -98.56 18.17 -24.29
N THR A 439 -99.62 17.36 -24.26
CA THR A 439 -99.61 15.97 -24.75
C THR A 439 -99.31 15.88 -26.24
N LEU A 440 -99.85 16.81 -27.04
CA LEU A 440 -99.62 16.84 -28.48
C LEU A 440 -98.19 17.29 -28.81
N ALA A 441 -97.67 18.30 -28.09
CA ALA A 441 -96.31 18.76 -28.23
C ALA A 441 -95.29 17.68 -27.84
N GLN A 442 -95.57 16.89 -26.80
CA GLN A 442 -94.71 15.78 -26.39
C GLN A 442 -94.62 14.69 -27.48
N LEU A 443 -95.73 14.33 -28.13
CA LEU A 443 -95.74 13.38 -29.25
C LEU A 443 -94.94 13.89 -30.46
N LEU A 444 -94.93 15.21 -30.69
CA LEU A 444 -94.23 15.82 -31.81
C LEU A 444 -92.74 16.09 -31.52
N SER A 445 -92.31 16.10 -30.25
CA SER A 445 -90.95 16.50 -29.84
C SER A 445 -89.81 15.64 -30.40
N GLY A 446 -90.03 14.33 -30.52
CA GLY A 446 -89.08 13.37 -31.09
C GLY A 446 -89.43 12.92 -32.51
N PHE A 447 -90.47 13.49 -33.11
CA PHE A 447 -90.88 13.13 -34.45
C PHE A 447 -90.04 13.86 -35.49
N SER A 448 -89.50 13.09 -36.44
CA SER A 448 -88.73 13.62 -37.56
C SER A 448 -89.23 12.95 -38.83
N GLY A 449 -89.61 13.76 -39.83
CA GLY A 449 -90.16 13.28 -41.09
C GLY A 449 -91.46 13.96 -41.48
N THR A 450 -92.09 13.39 -42.50
CA THR A 450 -93.38 13.84 -43.03
C THR A 450 -94.51 13.08 -42.36
N ALA A 451 -95.57 13.78 -41.94
CA ALA A 451 -96.84 13.19 -41.51
C ALA A 451 -97.99 13.92 -42.23
N VAL A 452 -98.58 13.27 -43.24
CA VAL A 452 -99.73 13.79 -43.99
C VAL A 452 -100.98 13.08 -43.53
N GLY A 453 -101.91 13.83 -42.97
CA GLY A 453 -103.15 13.31 -42.42
C GLY A 453 -104.39 13.86 -43.12
N VAL A 454 -105.39 13.00 -43.36
CA VAL A 454 -106.77 13.43 -43.61
C VAL A 454 -107.56 13.13 -42.34
N VAL A 455 -108.17 14.17 -41.76
CA VAL A 455 -109.04 14.06 -40.58
C VAL A 455 -110.39 14.67 -40.95
N LYS A 456 -111.41 13.85 -41.15
CA LYS A 456 -112.75 14.33 -41.53
C LYS A 456 -113.84 13.47 -40.90
N GLY A 457 -114.68 14.09 -40.08
CA GLY A 457 -115.67 13.36 -39.29
C GLY A 457 -114.97 12.42 -38.30
N ASP A 458 -115.45 11.19 -38.23
CA ASP A 458 -114.99 10.19 -37.26
C ASP A 458 -113.88 9.26 -37.79
N TRP A 459 -113.35 9.51 -39.00
CA TRP A 459 -112.23 8.77 -39.57
C TRP A 459 -110.99 9.64 -39.84
N MET A 460 -109.82 9.01 -39.70
CA MET A 460 -108.52 9.61 -39.97
C MET A 460 -107.60 8.63 -40.71
N ALA A 461 -106.84 9.14 -41.67
CA ALA A 461 -105.77 8.42 -42.34
C ALA A 461 -104.48 9.23 -42.23
N LEU A 462 -103.38 8.60 -41.83
CA LEU A 462 -102.09 9.24 -41.57
C LEU A 462 -100.98 8.50 -42.32
N VAL A 463 -100.38 9.16 -43.31
CA VAL A 463 -99.23 8.68 -44.06
C VAL A 463 -97.98 9.32 -43.48
N GLN A 464 -97.02 8.50 -43.04
CA GLN A 464 -95.74 8.98 -42.53
C GLN A 464 -94.58 8.46 -43.37
N ALA A 465 -93.59 9.32 -43.61
CA ALA A 465 -92.40 9.01 -44.39
C ALA A 465 -91.18 9.78 -43.89
N VAL A 466 -90.03 9.11 -43.72
CA VAL A 466 -88.74 9.73 -43.44
C VAL A 466 -87.60 8.91 -44.07
N LYS A 467 -86.58 9.61 -44.57
CA LYS A 467 -85.29 9.04 -44.95
C LYS A 467 -84.21 9.78 -44.17
N ASN A 468 -83.44 9.09 -43.35
CA ASN A 468 -82.27 9.66 -42.68
C ASN A 468 -80.99 9.13 -43.34
N ASP A 469 -80.03 10.03 -43.52
CA ASP A 469 -78.74 9.74 -44.13
C ASP A 469 -77.65 10.37 -43.23
N SER A 470 -76.55 9.66 -43.03
CA SER A 470 -75.44 10.03 -42.16
C SER A 470 -74.13 9.57 -42.76
N SER A 471 -73.12 10.44 -42.71
CA SER A 471 -71.77 10.17 -43.20
C SER A 471 -70.75 10.74 -42.23
N SER A 472 -69.68 10.00 -41.96
CA SER A 472 -68.55 10.38 -41.11
C SER A 472 -67.24 9.97 -41.77
N ASN A 473 -66.24 10.86 -41.70
CA ASN A 473 -64.89 10.61 -42.18
C ASN A 473 -63.89 11.19 -41.16
N VAL A 474 -63.06 10.34 -40.58
CA VAL A 474 -62.04 10.72 -39.59
C VAL A 474 -60.68 10.27 -40.10
N LEU A 475 -59.70 11.18 -40.06
CA LEU A 475 -58.30 10.90 -40.36
C LEU A 475 -57.43 11.47 -39.23
N SER A 476 -56.68 10.59 -38.58
CA SER A 476 -55.79 10.92 -37.46
C SER A 476 -54.39 10.42 -37.74
N THR A 477 -53.38 11.28 -37.60
CA THR A 477 -51.97 10.97 -37.90
C THR A 477 -51.04 11.26 -36.72
N PRO A 478 -51.09 10.47 -35.64
CA PRO A 478 -50.14 10.62 -34.53
C PRO A 478 -48.72 10.22 -34.95
N SER A 479 -47.73 10.97 -34.45
CA SER A 479 -46.30 10.73 -34.72
C SER A 479 -45.47 10.90 -33.45
N ILE A 480 -44.43 10.09 -33.27
CA ILE A 480 -43.48 10.24 -32.15
C ILE A 480 -42.04 9.93 -32.59
N THR A 481 -41.06 10.55 -31.91
CA THR A 481 -39.63 10.29 -32.13
C THR A 481 -39.03 9.70 -30.86
N THR A 482 -38.27 8.62 -31.00
CA THR A 482 -37.56 7.96 -29.89
C THR A 482 -36.13 7.60 -30.28
N LEU A 483 -35.27 7.31 -29.30
CA LEU A 483 -33.96 6.71 -29.56
C LEU A 483 -34.11 5.22 -29.87
N ASP A 484 -33.22 4.68 -30.68
CA ASP A 484 -33.14 3.23 -30.94
C ASP A 484 -32.99 2.45 -29.63
N ASN A 485 -33.79 1.40 -29.43
CA ASN A 485 -33.93 0.63 -28.17
C ASN A 485 -34.46 1.44 -26.96
N GLN A 486 -35.21 2.52 -27.17
CA GLN A 486 -35.93 3.24 -26.11
C GLN A 486 -37.43 3.23 -26.40
N GLU A 487 -38.24 2.77 -25.44
CA GLU A 487 -39.70 2.87 -25.55
C GLU A 487 -40.16 4.33 -25.45
N ALA A 488 -41.15 4.68 -26.27
CA ALA A 488 -41.81 5.98 -26.23
C ALA A 488 -43.32 5.76 -26.16
N PHE A 489 -43.99 6.64 -25.41
CA PHE A 489 -45.42 6.57 -25.19
C PHE A 489 -46.08 7.85 -25.69
N PHE A 490 -47.13 7.69 -26.50
CA PHE A 490 -47.92 8.79 -27.04
C PHE A 490 -49.39 8.53 -26.74
N MET A 491 -50.04 9.45 -26.02
CA MET A 491 -51.46 9.37 -25.69
C MET A 491 -52.10 10.73 -25.87
N VAL A 492 -53.19 10.74 -26.63
CA VAL A 492 -54.09 11.88 -26.81
C VAL A 492 -55.49 11.31 -26.62
N GLY A 493 -56.25 11.87 -25.67
CA GLY A 493 -57.58 11.40 -25.30
C GLY A 493 -58.46 12.53 -24.81
#